data_AF-A0A349KT27-F1
#
_entry.id   AF-A0A349KT27-F1
#
_cell.length_a   1.000
_cell.length_b   1.000
_cell.length_c   1.000
_cell.angle_alpha   90.00
_cell.angle_beta   90.00
_cell.angle_gamma   90.00
#
_symmetry.space_group_name_H-M   'P 1'
#
loop_
_entity.id
_entity.type
_entity.pdbx_description
1 polymer ?
#
loop_
_entity_poly.entity_id
_entity_poly.type
_entity_poly.pdbx_seq_one_letter_code
_entity_poly.pdbx_strand_id
1 'polypeptide(L)'
;MLGLGIYFSRTNNTTEQYFLGGRNFSGWVIGLSLVGTSISSITFLAYPGDAFKTNWLRFLPNLMLPVAIIFAAYYFLPRLRKNNSVTAYEFLEGRFGPSVRGYAALAFLIAQLAR
;
A
#
# COMPACT_ATOMS: atom_id res chain seq x y z
N MET A 1 11.73 0.44 17.29
CA MET A 1 10.62 -0.32 16.65
C MET A 1 9.84 -1.15 17.67
N LEU A 2 10.47 -2.07 18.42
CA LEU A 2 9.77 -2.91 19.40
C LEU A 2 9.02 -2.11 20.49
N GLY A 3 9.63 -1.06 21.05
CA GLY A 3 8.96 -0.21 22.06
C GLY A 3 7.73 0.53 21.53
N LEU A 4 7.79 1.06 20.30
CA LEU A 4 6.63 1.66 19.64
C LEU A 4 5.54 0.60 19.36
N GLY A 5 5.94 -0.60 18.94
CA GLY A 5 5.02 -1.71 18.71
C GLY A 5 4.25 -2.10 19.98
N ILE A 6 4.95 -2.25 21.12
CA ILE A 6 4.31 -2.56 22.41
C ILE A 6 3.39 -1.41 22.85
N TYR A 7 3.81 -0.16 22.65
CA TYR A 7 3.00 1.01 23.00
C TYR A 7 1.68 1.03 22.20
N PHE A 8 1.74 0.95 20.87
CA PHE A 8 0.54 0.96 20.02
C PHE A 8 -0.30 -0.32 20.15
N SER A 9 0.29 -1.45 20.53
CA SER A 9 -0.45 -2.68 20.83
C SER A 9 -1.42 -2.52 22.00
N ARG A 10 -1.18 -1.58 22.93
CA ARG A 10 -2.09 -1.30 24.06
C ARG A 10 -3.24 -0.37 23.68
N THR A 11 -3.10 0.37 22.59
CA THR A 11 -4.09 1.35 22.12
C THR A 11 -5.08 0.77 21.12
N ASN A 12 -4.68 -0.27 20.37
CA ASN A 12 -5.50 -0.90 19.33
C ASN A 12 -6.45 -1.97 19.90
N ASN A 13 -7.61 -1.55 20.39
CA ASN A 13 -8.59 -2.44 21.04
C ASN A 13 -9.66 -2.98 20.07
N THR A 14 -9.80 -2.38 18.89
CA THR A 14 -10.78 -2.79 17.87
C THR A 14 -10.11 -3.03 16.50
N THR A 15 -10.77 -3.83 15.66
CA THR A 15 -10.36 -4.08 14.27
C THR A 15 -10.23 -2.78 13.47
N GLU A 16 -11.11 -1.81 13.69
CA GLU A 16 -11.04 -0.50 13.05
C GLU A 16 -9.82 0.32 13.52
N GLN A 17 -9.50 0.29 14.81
CA GLN A 17 -8.27 0.94 15.31
C GLN A 17 -7.02 0.27 14.75
N TYR A 18 -7.01 -1.06 14.66
CA TYR A 18 -5.86 -1.81 14.17
C TYR A 18 -5.61 -1.62 12.67
N PHE A 19 -6.63 -1.75 11.81
CA PHE A 19 -6.45 -1.69 10.34
C PHE A 19 -6.61 -0.29 9.75
N LEU A 20 -7.47 0.56 10.33
CA LEU A 20 -7.77 1.89 9.79
C LEU A 20 -7.19 3.02 10.65
N GLY A 21 -6.56 2.71 11.79
CA GLY A 21 -6.04 3.73 12.69
C GLY A 21 -7.12 4.63 13.29
N GLY A 22 -8.37 4.13 13.38
CA GLY A 22 -9.53 4.95 13.75
C GLY A 22 -9.82 6.09 12.78
N ARG A 23 -9.26 6.05 11.55
CA ARG A 23 -9.40 7.09 10.50
C ARG A 23 -8.97 8.50 10.95
N ASN A 24 -8.12 8.58 11.97
CA ASN A 24 -7.72 9.84 12.61
C ASN A 24 -6.32 10.32 12.16
N PHE A 25 -5.61 9.54 11.33
CA PHE A 25 -4.30 9.92 10.84
C PHE A 25 -4.38 11.04 9.79
N SER A 26 -3.50 12.03 9.92
CA SER A 26 -3.36 13.09 8.92
C SER A 26 -2.81 12.53 7.61
N GLY A 27 -3.25 13.10 6.48
CA GLY A 27 -2.92 12.60 5.14
C GLY A 27 -1.41 12.55 4.85
N TRP A 28 -0.62 13.47 5.39
CA TRP A 28 0.83 13.46 5.22
C TRP A 28 1.52 12.31 5.97
N VAL A 29 1.00 11.91 7.14
CA VAL A 29 1.50 10.75 7.91
C VAL A 29 1.26 9.47 7.11
N ILE A 30 0.06 9.34 6.54
CA ILE A 30 -0.29 8.21 5.66
C ILE A 30 0.61 8.22 4.41
N GLY A 31 0.84 9.39 3.81
CA GLY A 31 1.73 9.55 2.67
C GLY A 31 3.15 9.09 2.95
N LEU A 32 3.75 9.51 4.07
CA LEU A 32 5.07 9.07 4.50
C LEU A 32 5.12 7.55 4.72
N SER A 33 4.07 6.98 5.33
CA SER A 33 3.98 5.53 5.50
C SER A 33 3.95 4.79 4.16
N LEU A 34 3.20 5.28 3.17
CA LEU A 34 3.12 4.68 1.84
C LEU A 34 4.46 4.71 1.09
N VAL A 35 5.19 5.83 1.21
CA VAL A 35 6.55 5.93 0.67
C VAL A 35 7.47 4.93 1.36
N GLY A 36 7.40 4.84 2.70
CA GLY A 36 8.17 3.85 3.47
C GLY A 36 7.87 2.41 3.09
N THR A 37 6.60 2.06 2.83
CA THR A 37 6.20 0.71 2.38
C THR A 37 6.71 0.37 0.97
N SER A 38 6.89 1.39 0.12
CA SER A 38 7.33 1.19 -1.27
C SER A 38 8.83 0.94 -1.38
N ILE A 39 9.63 1.43 -0.43
CA ILE A 39 11.09 1.27 -0.42
C ILE A 39 11.45 -0.03 0.30
N SER A 40 12.24 -0.88 -0.36
CA SER A 40 12.74 -2.15 0.21
C SER A 40 14.24 -2.34 -0.05
N SER A 41 14.80 -3.44 0.46
CA SER A 41 16.18 -3.86 0.18
C SER A 41 16.47 -4.00 -1.32
N ILE A 42 15.45 -4.34 -2.13
CA ILE A 42 15.57 -4.41 -3.60
C ILE A 42 15.90 -3.03 -4.15
N THR A 43 15.14 -2.00 -3.75
CA THR A 43 15.40 -0.62 -4.18
C THR A 43 16.80 -0.17 -3.75
N PHE A 44 17.24 -0.53 -2.54
CA PHE A 44 18.51 -0.07 -2.00
C PHE A 44 19.73 -0.77 -2.63
N LEU A 45 19.65 -2.07 -2.91
CA LEU A 45 20.78 -2.86 -3.44
C LEU A 45 20.71 -3.05 -4.96
N ALA A 46 19.54 -3.39 -5.50
CA ALA A 46 19.39 -3.73 -6.91
C ALA A 46 19.41 -2.49 -7.82
N TYR A 47 18.94 -1.33 -7.37
CA TYR A 47 18.89 -0.15 -8.24
C TYR A 47 20.28 0.45 -8.47
N PRO A 48 21.13 0.66 -7.44
CA PRO A 48 22.50 1.10 -7.67
C PRO A 48 23.33 0.05 -8.44
N GLY A 49 23.13 -1.24 -8.14
CA GLY A 49 23.83 -2.32 -8.84
C GLY A 49 23.47 -2.42 -10.32
N ASP A 50 22.24 -2.09 -10.68
CA ASP A 50 21.79 -1.99 -12.07
C ASP A 50 22.26 -0.69 -12.71
N ALA A 51 22.20 0.43 -11.98
CA ALA A 51 22.69 1.71 -12.48
C ALA A 51 24.18 1.68 -12.84
N PHE A 52 24.97 0.88 -12.13
CA PHE A 52 26.37 0.62 -12.47
C PHE A 52 26.54 -0.09 -13.82
N LYS A 53 25.60 -0.96 -14.21
CA LYS A 53 25.65 -1.75 -15.46
C LYS A 53 24.99 -1.03 -16.64
N THR A 54 23.88 -0.34 -16.41
CA THR A 54 22.97 0.16 -17.44
C THR A 54 22.77 1.69 -17.38
N ASN A 55 23.61 2.42 -16.63
CA ASN A 55 23.39 3.84 -16.32
C ASN A 55 21.99 4.09 -15.72
N TRP A 56 21.42 5.27 -15.93
CA TRP A 56 20.19 5.72 -15.25
C TRP A 56 18.89 5.22 -15.89
N LEU A 57 18.92 4.13 -16.66
CA LEU A 57 17.71 3.61 -17.32
C LEU A 57 16.59 3.27 -16.32
N ARG A 58 16.94 2.74 -15.14
CA ARG A 58 15.97 2.46 -14.07
C ARG A 58 15.36 3.69 -13.42
N PHE A 59 15.91 4.88 -13.64
CA PHE A 59 15.34 6.12 -13.12
C PHE A 59 14.07 6.54 -13.87
N LEU A 60 13.98 6.28 -15.18
CA LEU A 60 12.87 6.71 -16.02
C LEU A 60 11.50 6.17 -15.55
N PRO A 61 11.33 4.86 -15.28
CA PRO A 61 10.06 4.34 -14.76
C PRO A 61 9.70 4.90 -13.38
N ASN A 62 10.70 5.18 -12.54
CA ASN A 62 10.48 5.76 -11.22
C ASN A 62 9.96 7.20 -11.31
N LEU A 63 10.29 7.95 -12.38
CA LEU A 63 9.75 9.28 -12.62
C LEU A 63 8.24 9.27 -12.92
N MET A 64 7.69 8.14 -13.38
CA MET A 64 6.26 7.98 -13.61
C MET A 64 5.47 7.67 -12.33
N LEU A 65 6.13 7.25 -11.24
CA LEU A 65 5.45 6.92 -9.97
C LEU A 65 4.64 8.08 -9.41
N PRO A 66 5.13 9.33 -9.31
CA PRO A 66 4.33 10.46 -8.87
C PRO A 66 3.08 10.67 -9.72
N VAL A 67 3.20 10.53 -11.04
CA VAL A 67 2.06 10.68 -11.97
C VAL A 67 1.03 9.59 -11.72
N ALA A 68 1.46 8.33 -11.56
CA ALA A 68 0.59 7.21 -11.26
C ALA A 68 -0.11 7.39 -9.89
N ILE A 69 0.61 7.88 -8.88
CA ILE A 69 0.05 8.15 -7.54
C ILE A 69 -1.00 9.26 -7.61
N ILE A 70 -0.73 10.35 -8.31
CA ILE A 70 -1.69 11.45 -8.49
C ILE A 70 -2.95 10.93 -9.20
N PHE A 71 -2.79 10.19 -10.29
CA PHE A 71 -3.92 9.57 -11.00
C PHE A 71 -4.73 8.65 -10.07
N ALA A 72 -4.04 7.81 -9.29
CA ALA A 72 -4.72 6.90 -8.37
C ALA A 72 -5.43 7.62 -7.23
N ALA A 73 -4.83 8.69 -6.70
CA ALA A 73 -5.42 9.53 -5.66
C ALA A 73 -6.69 10.26 -6.15
N TYR A 74 -6.73 10.72 -7.40
CA TYR A 74 -7.92 11.38 -7.94
C TYR A 74 -8.99 10.41 -8.42
N TYR A 75 -8.61 9.28 -9.02
CA TYR A 75 -9.57 8.38 -9.66
C TYR A 75 -10.02 7.23 -8.74
N PHE A 76 -9.08 6.52 -8.12
CA PHE A 76 -9.40 5.33 -7.33
C PHE A 76 -9.80 5.70 -5.89
N LEU A 77 -9.07 6.60 -5.25
CA LEU A 77 -9.28 6.91 -3.83
C LEU A 77 -10.72 7.37 -3.49
N PRO A 78 -11.39 8.25 -4.26
CA PRO A 78 -12.76 8.66 -3.94
C PRO A 78 -13.74 7.49 -4.03
N ARG A 79 -13.53 6.57 -4.99
CA ARG A 79 -14.37 5.38 -5.19
C ARG A 79 -14.18 4.36 -4.07
N LEU A 80 -12.94 4.13 -3.64
CA LEU A 80 -12.64 3.25 -2.51
C LEU A 80 -13.23 3.81 -1.21
N ARG A 81 -13.18 5.13 -0.98
CA ARG A 81 -13.72 5.75 0.24
C ARG A 81 -15.25 5.81 0.28
N LYS A 82 -15.92 5.87 -0.87
CA LYS A 82 -17.39 5.99 -0.94
C LYS A 82 -18.14 4.85 -0.25
N ASN A 83 -17.61 3.62 -0.32
CA ASN A 83 -18.27 2.44 0.23
C ASN A 83 -17.82 2.09 1.67
N ASN A 84 -17.01 2.94 2.32
CA ASN A 84 -16.41 2.66 3.62
C ASN A 84 -15.69 1.31 3.74
N SER A 85 -15.31 0.71 2.60
CA SER A 85 -14.68 -0.60 2.54
C SER A 85 -13.36 -0.60 3.30
N VAL A 86 -13.13 -1.63 4.09
CA VAL A 86 -11.90 -1.80 4.88
C VAL A 86 -10.78 -2.29 3.98
N THR A 87 -11.11 -3.04 2.92
CA THR A 87 -10.14 -3.61 1.99
C THR A 87 -10.41 -3.17 0.54
N ALA A 88 -9.36 -3.14 -0.28
CA ALA A 88 -9.51 -2.89 -1.71
C ALA A 88 -10.30 -4.00 -2.44
N TYR A 89 -10.30 -5.22 -1.91
CA TYR A 89 -11.00 -6.37 -2.49
C TYR A 89 -12.51 -6.32 -2.25
N GLU A 90 -12.93 -5.75 -1.14
CA GLU A 90 -14.35 -5.48 -0.84
C GLU A 90 -14.94 -4.45 -1.81
N PHE A 91 -14.12 -3.51 -2.32
CA PHE A 91 -14.53 -2.67 -3.44
C PHE A 91 -14.79 -3.49 -4.72
N LEU A 92 -13.99 -4.52 -5.00
CA LEU A 92 -14.20 -5.42 -6.15
C LEU A 92 -15.45 -6.28 -5.99
N GLU A 93 -15.76 -6.71 -4.76
CA GLU A 93 -16.99 -7.46 -4.46
C GLU A 93 -18.23 -6.70 -4.88
N GLY A 94 -18.30 -5.40 -4.57
CA GLY A 94 -19.43 -4.56 -4.94
C GLY A 94 -19.68 -4.47 -6.46
N ARG A 95 -18.67 -4.77 -7.29
CA ARG A 95 -18.78 -4.68 -8.75
C ARG A 95 -18.92 -6.03 -9.45
N PHE A 96 -18.26 -7.07 -8.94
CA PHE A 96 -18.09 -8.36 -9.59
C PHE A 96 -18.55 -9.57 -8.75
N GLY A 97 -18.94 -9.33 -7.49
CA GLY A 97 -19.44 -10.35 -6.58
C GLY A 97 -18.37 -11.00 -5.67
N PRO A 98 -18.80 -11.85 -4.72
CA PRO A 98 -17.94 -12.37 -3.65
C PRO A 98 -16.80 -13.28 -4.12
N SER A 99 -17.00 -13.99 -5.24
CA SER A 99 -16.00 -14.88 -5.83
C SER A 99 -14.73 -14.12 -6.25
N VAL A 100 -14.87 -12.92 -6.82
CA VAL A 100 -13.75 -12.08 -7.24
C VAL A 100 -12.98 -11.52 -6.04
N ARG A 101 -13.67 -11.20 -4.94
CA ARG A 101 -13.01 -10.80 -3.68
C ARG A 101 -12.13 -11.92 -3.15
N GLY A 102 -12.66 -13.14 -3.09
CA GLY A 102 -11.90 -14.31 -2.62
C GLY A 102 -10.65 -14.55 -3.47
N TYR A 103 -10.81 -14.51 -4.80
CA TYR A 103 -9.69 -14.67 -5.72
C TYR A 103 -8.63 -13.57 -5.56
N ALA A 104 -9.03 -12.30 -5.54
CA ALA A 104 -8.09 -11.19 -5.44
C ALA A 104 -7.34 -11.17 -4.09
N ALA A 105 -8.03 -11.49 -3.00
CA ALA A 105 -7.42 -11.60 -1.68
C ALA A 105 -6.40 -12.75 -1.62
N LEU A 106 -6.74 -13.93 -2.15
CA LEU A 106 -5.82 -15.08 -2.21
C LEU A 106 -4.61 -14.80 -3.09
N ALA A 107 -4.82 -14.24 -4.29
CA ALA A 107 -3.74 -13.89 -5.20
C ALA A 107 -2.76 -12.90 -4.55
N PHE A 108 -3.28 -11.91 -3.81
CA PHE A 108 -2.44 -10.97 -3.07
C PHE A 108 -1.65 -11.63 -1.95
N LEU A 109 -2.28 -12.50 -1.14
CA LEU A 109 -1.58 -13.21 -0.07
C LEU A 109 -0.45 -14.09 -0.60
N ILE A 110 -0.69 -14.80 -1.70
CA ILE A 110 0.34 -15.61 -2.36
C ILE A 110 1.47 -14.73 -2.88
N ALA A 111 1.15 -13.62 -3.56
CA ALA A 111 2.15 -12.70 -4.08
C ALA A 111 2.99 -12.07 -2.95
N GLN A 112 2.39 -11.76 -1.82
CA GLN A 112 3.08 -11.18 -0.67
C GLN A 112 3.96 -12.20 0.07
N LEU A 113 3.61 -13.49 0.04
CA LEU A 113 4.46 -14.58 0.56
C LEU A 113 5.64 -14.92 -0.36
N ALA A 114 5.47 -14.75 -1.67
CA ALA A 114 6.50 -15.02 -2.66
C ALA A 114 7.51 -13.87 -2.85
N ARG A 115 7.23 -12.69 -2.26
CA ARG A 115 8.01 -11.46 -2.37
C ARG A 115 9.13 -11.42 -1.33
#